data_AF-A0A7X8ZJP4-F1
#
_entry.id   AF-A0A7X8ZJP4-F1
#
_cell.length_a   1.000
_cell.length_b   1.000
_cell.length_c   1.000
_cell.angle_alpha   90.00
_cell.angle_beta   90.00
_cell.angle_gamma   90.00
#
_symmetry.space_group_name_H-M   'P 1'
#
loop_
_entity.id
_entity.type
_entity.pdbx_description
1 polymer ?
#
loop_
_entity_poly.entity_id
_entity_poly.type
_entity_poly.pdbx_seq_one_letter_code
_entity_poly.pdbx_strand_id
1 'polypeptide(L)'
;MTQKREYNYEFRKRLLRVHRNRLNPTRNRRQGREIRISEKWQILIPQNASEYLFRVAQDLQDYFAVSLGLALLLKRSARLSGSAEHPAIVIATQAELPEPGEPLTTPRSFCLSATRNCVQLCGADERGAAQACYHLEDLLNLRQAPFLSPQKITRAPLFSPRMVHSGWGIDQFPDQHLNAIAHAGMDAILVFVKDVNITTTGFLDFNYTINRAAAFGLDVYFYSYIKSRRHPEDADAVQFYENTYGRLIQACPGVKGVVFVGESCEFPSRDERSKGRLRLDPVPPGQENDPRPFPGWWPCRDYPQWLALVKGIMRKYNPDLDVVFWTYNWGWAPTEDRLALIRNLPRDISLEVTFEMFENIEKGGIPTRCVDYTASFAGPGQYFRTEAQTAKERGIPLYAMANTGGLTWDIGVIPYQPIPMQWKKRWDALQAARRDWGLSGLMESHHYGWWPSFISVLSKEQYWSNARPFSKHLQQVAECLFGRRGAALAIAGWRLWSDAATDYVPTNEDQYGPFRIGPTYPLLFLNEDHKVPDVPYAHFGARIIHTPYFSHNPAIVPGEIALLQSMAEKMRAGSALLQRALRHAPAVSREEAESIVRLGKFIICCIQTTIQVKRWYLCNQILLDP
;
A
#
# COMPACT_ATOMS: atom_id res chain seq x y z
N MET A 1 27.74 17.67 -12.33
CA MET A 1 26.29 17.76 -12.05
C MET A 1 26.12 18.77 -10.94
N THR A 2 25.49 19.91 -11.21
CA THR A 2 25.04 20.82 -10.15
C THR A 2 24.10 20.04 -9.25
N GLN A 3 24.46 19.90 -7.97
CA GLN A 3 23.66 19.17 -7.00
C GLN A 3 22.35 19.95 -6.83
N LYS A 4 21.27 19.49 -7.48
CA LYS A 4 19.95 20.10 -7.34
C LYS A 4 19.54 19.93 -5.87
N ARG A 5 19.55 21.04 -5.12
CA ARG A 5 19.05 21.07 -3.75
C ARG A 5 17.54 20.91 -3.81
N GLU A 6 17.02 19.91 -3.12
CA GLU A 6 15.59 19.73 -2.92
C GLU A 6 15.17 20.47 -1.65
N TYR A 7 14.08 21.25 -1.71
CA TYR A 7 13.51 21.92 -0.55
C TYR A 7 12.46 21.04 0.15
N ASN A 8 12.15 21.35 1.41
CA ASN A 8 11.13 20.63 2.18
C ASN A 8 9.82 20.53 1.39
N TYR A 9 9.30 19.31 1.28
CA TYR A 9 8.07 18.97 0.55
C TYR A 9 8.07 19.24 -0.96
N GLU A 10 9.20 19.61 -1.59
CA GLU A 10 9.25 19.82 -3.05
C GLU A 10 8.86 18.55 -3.83
N PHE A 11 9.08 17.37 -3.24
CA PHE A 11 8.63 16.09 -3.78
C PHE A 11 7.14 16.04 -4.13
N ARG A 12 6.30 16.81 -3.43
CA ARG A 12 4.86 16.89 -3.70
C ARG A 12 4.58 17.34 -5.12
N LYS A 13 5.41 18.23 -5.68
CA LYS A 13 5.31 18.65 -7.09
C LYS A 13 5.49 17.48 -8.05
N ARG A 14 6.28 16.45 -7.69
CA ARG A 14 6.42 15.22 -8.49
C ARG A 14 5.21 14.31 -8.34
N LEU A 15 4.64 14.22 -7.14
CA LEU A 15 3.44 13.41 -6.88
C LEU A 15 2.20 13.95 -7.59
N LEU A 16 2.10 15.27 -7.79
CA LEU A 16 1.00 15.88 -8.55
C LEU A 16 1.11 15.68 -10.07
N ARG A 17 2.15 15.02 -10.57
CA ARG A 17 2.31 14.72 -12.00
C ARG A 17 1.94 13.26 -12.27
N VAL A 18 0.68 13.05 -12.66
CA VAL A 18 0.13 11.75 -13.10
C VAL A 18 0.81 11.35 -14.41
N HIS A 19 0.53 12.11 -15.47
CA HIS A 19 1.12 11.93 -16.79
C HIS A 19 2.46 12.64 -16.90
N ARG A 20 3.41 12.02 -17.61
CA ARG A 20 4.76 12.54 -17.86
C ARG A 20 5.18 12.16 -19.26
N ASN A 21 6.12 12.87 -19.88
CA ASN A 21 6.66 12.45 -21.16
C ASN A 21 7.22 11.01 -21.08
N ARG A 22 6.74 10.12 -21.94
CA ARG A 22 7.15 8.71 -22.04
C ARG A 22 7.66 8.34 -23.43
N LEU A 23 7.62 9.27 -24.38
CA LEU A 23 8.06 9.04 -25.75
C LEU A 23 9.58 8.90 -25.80
N ASN A 24 10.05 7.72 -26.20
CA ASN A 24 11.46 7.45 -26.45
C ASN A 24 11.73 7.50 -27.96
N PRO A 25 12.43 8.53 -28.48
CA PRO A 25 12.68 8.67 -29.91
C PRO A 25 13.36 7.45 -30.54
N THR A 26 14.22 6.76 -29.79
CA THR A 26 14.94 5.56 -30.27
C THR A 26 14.03 4.35 -30.44
N ARG A 27 12.87 4.33 -29.78
CA ARG A 27 11.85 3.28 -29.88
C ARG A 27 10.67 3.69 -30.74
N ASN A 28 10.61 4.93 -31.23
CA ASN A 28 9.50 5.46 -32.02
C ASN A 28 9.51 5.01 -33.50
N ARG A 29 9.58 3.70 -33.70
CA ARG A 29 9.45 3.03 -35.00
C ARG A 29 8.57 1.80 -34.84
N ARG A 30 7.67 1.59 -35.79
CA ARG A 30 6.75 0.45 -35.84
C ARG A 30 7.55 -0.86 -35.93
N GLN A 31 7.16 -1.87 -35.17
CA GLN A 31 7.73 -3.21 -35.24
C GLN A 31 6.65 -4.21 -35.66
N GLY A 32 6.97 -5.09 -36.61
CA GLY A 32 6.06 -6.14 -37.07
C GLY A 32 4.66 -5.62 -37.42
N ARG A 33 3.63 -6.22 -36.80
CA ARG A 33 2.21 -5.92 -37.04
C ARG A 33 1.61 -4.91 -36.05
N GLU A 34 2.43 -4.17 -35.29
CA GLU A 34 1.96 -3.16 -34.34
C GLU A 34 1.00 -2.16 -35.00
N ILE A 35 -0.03 -1.72 -34.28
CA ILE A 35 -0.95 -0.66 -34.64
C ILE A 35 -0.29 0.67 -34.25
N ARG A 36 -0.22 1.63 -35.17
CA ARG A 36 0.24 2.98 -34.86
C ARG A 36 -0.96 3.83 -34.47
N ILE A 37 -0.96 4.31 -33.23
CA ILE A 37 -1.88 5.37 -32.80
C ILE A 37 -1.29 6.69 -33.28
N SER A 38 -2.12 7.54 -33.87
CA SER A 38 -1.75 8.83 -34.45
C SER A 38 -2.87 9.84 -34.25
N GLU A 39 -2.68 11.10 -34.62
CA GLU A 39 -3.70 12.16 -34.50
C GLU A 39 -4.96 11.93 -35.35
N LYS A 40 -4.95 10.93 -36.25
CA LYS A 40 -6.18 10.49 -36.94
C LYS A 40 -7.12 9.69 -36.03
N TRP A 41 -6.60 9.16 -34.93
CA TRP A 41 -7.39 8.42 -33.97
C TRP A 41 -8.25 9.37 -33.14
N GLN A 42 -9.39 8.88 -32.71
CA GLN A 42 -10.29 9.57 -31.79
C GLN A 42 -10.66 8.66 -30.62
N ILE A 43 -10.97 9.26 -29.48
CA ILE A 43 -11.51 8.58 -28.31
C ILE A 43 -13.03 8.72 -28.36
N LEU A 44 -13.74 7.59 -28.40
CA LEU A 44 -15.19 7.51 -28.45
C LEU A 44 -15.72 6.95 -27.14
N ILE A 45 -16.72 7.63 -26.60
CA ILE A 45 -17.52 7.16 -25.47
C ILE A 45 -19.02 7.15 -25.84
N PRO A 46 -19.84 6.35 -25.15
CA PRO A 46 -21.29 6.34 -25.32
C PRO A 46 -21.91 7.73 -25.28
N GLN A 47 -22.96 7.96 -26.08
CA GLN A 47 -23.66 9.25 -26.13
C GLN A 47 -24.13 9.71 -24.74
N ASN A 48 -24.64 8.76 -23.96
CA ASN A 48 -25.16 8.90 -22.61
C ASN A 48 -24.14 8.54 -21.50
N ALA A 49 -22.85 8.49 -21.82
CA ALA A 49 -21.79 8.19 -20.84
C ALA A 49 -21.90 9.07 -19.59
N SER A 50 -21.64 8.50 -18.41
CA SER A 50 -21.65 9.27 -17.18
C SER A 50 -20.54 10.33 -17.16
N GLU A 51 -20.63 11.27 -16.21
CA GLU A 51 -19.52 12.21 -15.94
C GLU A 51 -18.24 11.50 -15.52
N TYR A 52 -18.35 10.36 -14.84
CA TYR A 52 -17.20 9.54 -14.46
C TYR A 52 -16.50 8.98 -15.71
N LEU A 53 -17.24 8.36 -16.61
CA LEU A 53 -16.66 7.79 -17.84
C LEU A 53 -16.09 8.88 -18.77
N PHE A 54 -16.72 10.05 -18.81
CA PHE A 54 -16.18 11.21 -19.53
C PHE A 54 -14.83 11.67 -18.95
N ARG A 55 -14.69 11.78 -17.63
CA ARG A 55 -13.42 12.13 -16.96
C ARG A 55 -12.33 11.08 -17.22
N VAL A 56 -12.68 9.80 -17.20
CA VAL A 56 -11.77 8.71 -17.58
C VAL A 56 -11.25 8.89 -19.01
N ALA A 57 -12.14 9.27 -19.94
CA ALA A 57 -11.74 9.52 -21.33
C ALA A 57 -10.88 10.79 -21.49
N GLN A 58 -11.13 11.83 -20.68
CA GLN A 58 -10.29 13.03 -20.61
C GLN A 58 -8.90 12.73 -20.04
N ASP A 59 -8.82 11.89 -19.02
CA ASP A 59 -7.54 11.44 -18.47
C ASP A 59 -6.71 10.67 -19.50
N LEU A 60 -7.33 9.77 -20.26
CA LEU A 60 -6.66 9.08 -21.37
C LEU A 60 -6.26 10.06 -22.49
N GLN A 61 -7.10 11.08 -22.77
CA GLN A 61 -6.75 12.12 -23.73
C GLN A 61 -5.51 12.91 -23.27
N ASP A 62 -5.43 13.28 -21.98
CA ASP A 62 -4.27 13.94 -21.40
C ASP A 62 -3.02 13.05 -21.45
N TYR A 63 -3.15 11.75 -21.17
CA TYR A 63 -2.06 10.78 -21.37
C TYR A 63 -1.49 10.85 -22.79
N PHE A 64 -2.33 10.78 -23.82
CA PHE A 64 -1.86 10.85 -25.21
C PHE A 64 -1.15 12.17 -25.50
N ALA A 65 -1.69 13.29 -25.01
CA ALA A 65 -1.10 14.61 -25.22
C ALA A 65 0.24 14.76 -24.49
N VAL A 66 0.29 14.45 -23.20
CA VAL A 66 1.45 14.68 -22.32
C VAL A 66 2.51 13.59 -22.47
N SER A 67 2.11 12.32 -22.52
CA SER A 67 3.06 11.19 -22.53
C SER A 67 3.55 10.83 -23.91
N LEU A 68 2.75 11.03 -24.95
CA LEU A 68 3.05 10.61 -26.32
C LEU A 68 3.07 11.76 -27.34
N GLY A 69 2.67 12.97 -26.97
CA GLY A 69 2.64 14.14 -27.87
C GLY A 69 1.59 14.02 -28.97
N LEU A 70 0.44 13.41 -28.68
CA LEU A 70 -0.66 13.20 -29.63
C LEU A 70 -1.95 13.86 -29.13
N ALA A 71 -2.50 14.79 -29.91
CA ALA A 71 -3.81 15.38 -29.64
C ALA A 71 -4.92 14.54 -30.29
N LEU A 72 -5.60 13.70 -29.51
CA LEU A 72 -6.73 12.90 -29.99
C LEU A 72 -8.06 13.62 -29.72
N LEU A 73 -8.99 13.56 -30.68
CA LEU A 73 -10.35 14.08 -30.49
C LEU A 73 -11.12 13.17 -29.53
N LEU A 74 -11.71 13.73 -28.46
CA LEU A 74 -12.66 13.05 -27.59
C LEU A 74 -14.10 13.38 -28.03
N LYS A 75 -14.93 12.36 -28.24
CA LYS A 75 -16.30 12.54 -28.72
C LYS A 75 -17.29 11.55 -28.07
N ARG A 76 -18.44 12.06 -27.64
CA ARG A 76 -19.65 11.27 -27.34
C ARG A 76 -20.29 10.83 -28.65
N SER A 77 -20.59 9.54 -28.78
CA SER A 77 -21.07 8.95 -30.04
C SER A 77 -22.09 7.84 -29.81
N ALA A 78 -23.14 7.81 -30.64
CA ALA A 78 -24.06 6.68 -30.74
C ALA A 78 -23.42 5.47 -31.45
N ARG A 79 -22.43 5.71 -32.33
CA ARG A 79 -21.68 4.66 -33.02
C ARG A 79 -20.32 4.46 -32.34
N LEU A 80 -20.15 3.30 -31.71
CA LEU A 80 -18.97 2.94 -30.93
C LEU A 80 -18.01 2.02 -31.72
N SER A 81 -17.50 2.53 -32.84
CA SER A 81 -16.61 1.77 -33.74
C SER A 81 -15.66 2.69 -34.51
N GLY A 82 -14.42 2.26 -34.75
CA GLY A 82 -13.49 2.95 -35.65
C GLY A 82 -13.64 2.54 -37.12
N SER A 83 -13.15 3.39 -38.03
CA SER A 83 -13.05 3.12 -39.48
C SER A 83 -11.60 3.28 -39.98
N ALA A 84 -11.34 2.99 -41.25
CA ALA A 84 -10.01 3.18 -41.83
C ALA A 84 -9.60 4.66 -41.92
N GLU A 85 -10.56 5.56 -42.16
CA GLU A 85 -10.34 7.01 -42.21
C GLU A 85 -10.27 7.62 -40.81
N HIS A 86 -11.08 7.07 -39.91
CA HIS A 86 -11.32 7.57 -38.57
C HIS A 86 -11.19 6.43 -37.56
N PRO A 87 -9.98 5.91 -37.31
CA PRO A 87 -9.77 4.86 -36.33
C PRO A 87 -10.11 5.36 -34.93
N ALA A 88 -10.51 4.46 -34.03
CA ALA A 88 -11.06 4.86 -32.73
C ALA A 88 -10.55 4.02 -31.57
N ILE A 89 -10.31 4.69 -30.44
CA ILE A 89 -10.25 4.07 -29.12
C ILE A 89 -11.65 4.20 -28.52
N VAL A 90 -12.32 3.10 -28.25
CA VAL A 90 -13.69 3.09 -27.74
C VAL A 90 -13.68 2.69 -26.28
N ILE A 91 -14.24 3.51 -25.40
CA ILE A 91 -14.34 3.24 -23.96
C ILE A 91 -15.82 3.08 -23.61
N ALA A 92 -16.21 1.92 -23.10
CA ALA A 92 -17.62 1.63 -22.80
C ALA A 92 -17.75 0.46 -21.81
N THR A 93 -18.97 0.18 -21.38
CA THR A 93 -19.32 -1.00 -20.59
C THR A 93 -19.78 -2.15 -21.48
N GLN A 94 -19.84 -3.37 -20.93
CA GLN A 94 -20.35 -4.55 -21.64
C GLN A 94 -21.82 -4.42 -22.08
N ALA A 95 -22.61 -3.57 -21.40
CA ALA A 95 -23.98 -3.29 -21.78
C ALA A 95 -24.05 -2.50 -23.10
N GLU A 96 -23.05 -1.67 -23.38
CA GLU A 96 -22.98 -0.79 -24.56
C GLU A 96 -22.17 -1.42 -25.70
N LEU A 97 -21.21 -2.29 -25.35
CA LEU A 97 -20.42 -3.09 -26.29
C LEU A 97 -20.56 -4.59 -25.98
N PRO A 98 -21.75 -5.19 -26.23
CA PRO A 98 -21.91 -6.62 -26.07
C PRO A 98 -21.05 -7.35 -27.10
N GLU A 99 -20.01 -8.05 -26.65
CA GLU A 99 -19.20 -8.92 -27.50
C GLU A 99 -19.62 -10.38 -27.39
N PRO A 100 -19.49 -11.19 -28.46
CA PRO A 100 -19.65 -12.64 -28.38
C PRO A 100 -18.57 -13.24 -27.44
N GLY A 101 -19.00 -13.97 -26.42
CA GLY A 101 -18.11 -14.63 -25.46
C GLY A 101 -18.71 -14.70 -24.06
N GLU A 102 -17.87 -15.03 -23.08
CA GLU A 102 -18.26 -15.03 -21.67
C GLU A 102 -18.43 -13.60 -21.14
N PRO A 103 -19.51 -13.32 -20.38
CA PRO A 103 -19.74 -12.00 -19.81
C PRO A 103 -18.70 -11.64 -18.75
N LEU A 104 -18.43 -10.35 -18.59
CA LEU A 104 -17.57 -9.84 -17.53
C LEU A 104 -18.38 -9.80 -16.22
N THR A 105 -18.21 -10.81 -15.38
CA THR A 105 -19.03 -11.00 -14.16
C THR A 105 -18.43 -10.41 -12.90
N THR A 106 -17.11 -10.16 -12.89
CA THR A 106 -16.43 -9.55 -11.74
C THR A 106 -16.45 -8.03 -11.86
N PRO A 107 -16.88 -7.27 -10.85
CA PRO A 107 -16.79 -5.82 -10.86
C PRO A 107 -15.36 -5.35 -11.18
N ARG A 108 -15.25 -4.23 -11.91
CA ARG A 108 -13.97 -3.69 -12.42
C ARG A 108 -13.17 -4.59 -13.37
N SER A 109 -13.67 -5.79 -13.72
CA SER A 109 -13.05 -6.57 -14.79
C SER A 109 -13.25 -5.90 -16.15
N PHE A 110 -12.39 -6.21 -17.10
CA PHE A 110 -12.41 -5.58 -18.41
C PHE A 110 -11.87 -6.50 -19.51
N CYS A 111 -12.22 -6.16 -20.75
CA CYS A 111 -11.64 -6.69 -21.97
C CYS A 111 -11.03 -5.55 -22.79
N LEU A 112 -9.77 -5.70 -23.19
CA LEU A 112 -9.11 -4.87 -24.19
C LEU A 112 -8.98 -5.67 -25.49
N SER A 113 -9.53 -5.13 -26.59
CA SER A 113 -9.42 -5.70 -27.94
C SER A 113 -8.81 -4.67 -28.88
N ALA A 114 -7.64 -4.95 -29.43
CA ALA A 114 -6.89 -4.05 -30.30
C ALA A 114 -6.79 -4.62 -31.72
N THR A 115 -7.44 -3.94 -32.66
CA THR A 115 -7.42 -4.22 -34.10
C THR A 115 -6.84 -3.04 -34.87
N ARG A 116 -6.67 -3.18 -36.20
CA ARG A 116 -6.01 -2.17 -37.03
C ARG A 116 -6.60 -0.76 -36.91
N ASN A 117 -7.92 -0.67 -36.79
CA ASN A 117 -8.66 0.59 -36.82
C ASN A 117 -9.49 0.83 -35.54
N CYS A 118 -9.48 -0.09 -34.58
CA CYS A 118 -10.31 0.02 -33.39
C CYS A 118 -9.60 -0.62 -32.19
N VAL A 119 -9.48 0.14 -31.09
CA VAL A 119 -9.08 -0.36 -29.78
C VAL A 119 -10.30 -0.24 -28.86
N GLN A 120 -10.93 -1.36 -28.53
CA GLN A 120 -12.07 -1.41 -27.62
C GLN A 120 -11.58 -1.66 -26.19
N LEU A 121 -12.03 -0.81 -25.28
CA LEU A 121 -11.78 -0.83 -23.84
C LEU A 121 -13.13 -1.02 -23.15
N CYS A 122 -13.51 -2.28 -22.96
CA CYS A 122 -14.83 -2.68 -22.48
C CYS A 122 -14.75 -3.14 -21.01
N GLY A 123 -15.46 -2.48 -20.10
CA GLY A 123 -15.55 -2.85 -18.69
C GLY A 123 -16.81 -3.65 -18.34
N ALA A 124 -16.76 -4.46 -17.28
CA ALA A 124 -17.98 -5.00 -16.64
C ALA A 124 -18.90 -3.86 -16.17
N ASP A 125 -18.27 -2.80 -15.67
CA ASP A 125 -18.83 -1.53 -15.23
C ASP A 125 -17.90 -0.39 -15.68
N GLU A 126 -18.26 0.87 -15.40
CA GLU A 126 -17.44 2.02 -15.81
C GLU A 126 -16.07 2.02 -15.13
N ARG A 127 -15.95 1.52 -13.89
CA ARG A 127 -14.64 1.41 -13.20
C ARG A 127 -13.75 0.38 -13.91
N GLY A 128 -14.32 -0.68 -14.48
CA GLY A 128 -13.62 -1.64 -15.34
C GLY A 128 -13.16 -1.00 -16.64
N ALA A 129 -13.99 -0.16 -17.25
CA ALA A 129 -13.61 0.60 -18.45
C ALA A 129 -12.42 1.53 -18.15
N ALA A 130 -12.40 2.18 -16.98
CA ALA A 130 -11.25 2.95 -16.51
C ALA A 130 -9.98 2.10 -16.36
N GLN A 131 -10.09 0.90 -15.76
CA GLN A 131 -8.95 -0.02 -15.65
C GLN A 131 -8.43 -0.49 -17.03
N ALA A 132 -9.30 -0.62 -18.02
CA ALA A 132 -8.90 -0.89 -19.40
C ALA A 132 -8.09 0.27 -20.02
N CYS A 133 -8.48 1.53 -19.76
CA CYS A 133 -7.70 2.72 -20.13
C CYS A 133 -6.30 2.67 -19.49
N TYR A 134 -6.23 2.49 -18.18
CA TYR A 134 -4.94 2.42 -17.47
C TYR A 134 -4.07 1.25 -17.96
N HIS A 135 -4.69 0.14 -18.36
CA HIS A 135 -3.95 -0.97 -18.96
C HIS A 135 -3.41 -0.64 -20.36
N LEU A 136 -4.17 0.10 -21.18
CA LEU A 136 -3.68 0.61 -22.46
C LEU A 136 -2.47 1.53 -22.24
N GLU A 137 -2.55 2.43 -21.26
CA GLU A 137 -1.41 3.27 -20.88
C GLU A 137 -0.21 2.45 -20.44
N ASP A 138 -0.39 1.41 -19.61
CA ASP A 138 0.70 0.51 -19.21
C ASP A 138 1.38 -0.14 -20.43
N LEU A 139 0.59 -0.58 -21.42
CA LEU A 139 1.11 -1.16 -22.66
C LEU A 139 1.95 -0.15 -23.45
N LEU A 140 1.45 1.09 -23.60
CA LEU A 140 2.13 2.16 -24.32
C LEU A 140 3.37 2.69 -23.56
N ASN A 141 3.31 2.73 -22.23
CA ASN A 141 4.41 3.09 -21.33
C ASN A 141 5.57 2.10 -21.42
N LEU A 142 5.28 0.80 -21.42
CA LEU A 142 6.30 -0.25 -21.62
C LEU A 142 6.90 -0.21 -23.04
N ARG A 143 6.09 0.23 -24.02
CA ARG A 143 6.54 0.42 -25.40
C ARG A 143 7.34 1.72 -25.62
N GLN A 144 7.12 2.73 -24.77
CA GLN A 144 7.66 4.10 -24.85
C GLN A 144 7.44 4.77 -26.21
N ALA A 145 6.32 4.44 -26.87
CA ALA A 145 5.94 4.93 -28.19
C ALA A 145 4.47 4.60 -28.47
N PRO A 146 3.79 5.31 -29.40
CA PRO A 146 2.36 5.13 -29.70
C PRO A 146 2.11 3.90 -30.60
N PHE A 147 2.66 2.75 -30.21
CA PHE A 147 2.52 1.49 -30.92
C PHE A 147 1.92 0.43 -30.00
N LEU A 148 0.88 -0.25 -30.48
CA LEU A 148 0.17 -1.28 -29.74
C LEU A 148 0.16 -2.58 -30.54
N SER A 149 0.53 -3.71 -29.93
CA SER A 149 0.39 -5.00 -30.61
C SER A 149 -1.10 -5.37 -30.73
N PRO A 150 -1.56 -5.91 -31.88
CA PRO A 150 -2.90 -6.49 -31.99
C PRO A 150 -3.07 -7.60 -30.95
N GLN A 151 -4.13 -7.54 -30.16
CA GLN A 151 -4.38 -8.48 -29.07
C GLN A 151 -5.84 -8.41 -28.62
N LYS A 152 -6.31 -9.47 -27.95
CA LYS A 152 -7.52 -9.47 -27.13
C LYS A 152 -7.16 -10.05 -25.77
N ILE A 153 -7.48 -9.33 -24.69
CA ILE A 153 -7.19 -9.77 -23.33
C ILE A 153 -8.33 -9.38 -22.40
N THR A 154 -8.78 -10.34 -21.61
CA THR A 154 -9.72 -10.13 -20.50
C THR A 154 -8.96 -10.18 -19.18
N ARG A 155 -9.25 -9.29 -18.24
CA ARG A 155 -8.62 -9.27 -16.91
C ARG A 155 -9.68 -9.01 -15.84
N ALA A 156 -9.58 -9.72 -14.72
CA ALA A 156 -10.37 -9.48 -13.53
C ALA A 156 -9.44 -9.20 -12.33
N PRO A 157 -9.81 -8.26 -11.42
CA PRO A 157 -9.00 -7.97 -10.25
C PRO A 157 -8.99 -9.19 -9.31
N LEU A 158 -7.82 -9.49 -8.74
CA LEU A 158 -7.68 -10.58 -7.76
C LEU A 158 -8.01 -10.14 -6.33
N PHE A 159 -7.93 -8.85 -6.04
CA PHE A 159 -8.18 -8.31 -4.70
C PHE A 159 -9.03 -7.04 -4.80
N SER A 160 -9.99 -6.92 -3.90
CA SER A 160 -10.79 -5.73 -3.64
C SER A 160 -11.40 -5.87 -2.22
N PRO A 161 -11.33 -4.85 -1.36
CA PRO A 161 -10.66 -3.56 -1.61
C PRO A 161 -9.13 -3.69 -1.63
N ARG A 162 -8.46 -2.73 -2.26
CA ARG A 162 -7.02 -2.47 -2.23
C ARG A 162 -6.82 -1.06 -1.69
N MET A 163 -6.63 -0.97 -0.38
CA MET A 163 -6.66 0.26 0.42
C MET A 163 -5.27 0.86 0.59
N VAL A 164 -5.16 2.19 0.50
CA VAL A 164 -3.91 2.92 0.79
C VAL A 164 -4.15 4.23 1.54
N HIS A 165 -3.22 4.58 2.44
CA HIS A 165 -3.05 5.96 2.89
C HIS A 165 -2.27 6.79 1.86
N SER A 166 -2.34 8.12 1.98
CA SER A 166 -1.64 9.03 1.07
C SER A 166 -0.16 9.22 1.42
N GLY A 167 0.74 8.99 0.45
CA GLY A 167 2.15 9.39 0.55
C GLY A 167 2.41 10.87 0.25
N TRP A 168 1.40 11.65 -0.16
CA TRP A 168 1.54 13.10 -0.31
C TRP A 168 1.55 13.81 1.05
N GLY A 169 0.79 13.28 1.99
CA GLY A 169 0.67 13.69 3.39
C GLY A 169 -0.48 12.93 4.03
N ILE A 170 -0.38 12.66 5.33
CA ILE A 170 -1.43 11.97 6.08
C ILE A 170 -2.80 12.64 5.85
N ASP A 171 -3.79 11.82 5.50
CA ASP A 171 -5.17 12.19 5.14
C ASP A 171 -5.32 13.25 4.02
N GLN A 172 -4.25 13.57 3.29
CA GLN A 172 -4.25 14.58 2.24
C GLN A 172 -4.25 13.92 0.86
N PHE A 173 -5.37 14.04 0.15
CA PHE A 173 -5.57 13.45 -1.17
C PHE A 173 -5.90 14.53 -2.23
N PRO A 174 -4.90 15.25 -2.78
CA PRO A 174 -5.11 16.06 -3.98
C PRO A 174 -5.64 15.21 -5.15
N ASP A 175 -6.38 15.81 -6.08
CA ASP A 175 -7.03 15.09 -7.20
C ASP A 175 -6.03 14.31 -8.05
N GLN A 176 -4.86 14.90 -8.30
CA GLN A 176 -3.79 14.24 -9.04
C GLN A 176 -3.25 13.02 -8.28
N HIS A 177 -3.24 13.05 -6.95
CA HIS A 177 -2.82 11.90 -6.15
C HIS A 177 -3.89 10.81 -6.12
N LEU A 178 -5.18 11.17 -6.04
CA LEU A 178 -6.30 10.22 -6.22
C LEU A 178 -6.21 9.53 -7.60
N ASN A 179 -6.01 10.32 -8.66
CA ASN A 179 -5.85 9.78 -10.01
C ASN A 179 -4.65 8.82 -10.11
N ALA A 180 -3.51 9.20 -9.54
CA ALA A 180 -2.32 8.32 -9.50
C ALA A 180 -2.57 7.01 -8.72
N ILE A 181 -3.34 7.04 -7.63
CA ILE A 181 -3.74 5.85 -6.86
C ILE A 181 -4.59 4.92 -7.74
N ALA A 182 -5.59 5.45 -8.44
CA ALA A 182 -6.45 4.68 -9.35
C ALA A 182 -5.65 4.04 -10.50
N HIS A 183 -4.69 4.79 -11.06
CA HIS A 183 -3.73 4.32 -12.06
C HIS A 183 -2.86 3.16 -11.58
N ALA A 184 -2.51 3.13 -10.29
CA ALA A 184 -1.75 2.03 -9.67
C ALA A 184 -2.64 0.81 -9.35
N GLY A 185 -3.93 0.86 -9.69
CA GLY A 185 -4.88 -0.24 -9.60
C GLY A 185 -5.49 -0.44 -8.20
N MET A 186 -5.19 0.44 -7.25
CA MET A 186 -5.93 0.53 -5.99
C MET A 186 -7.36 1.00 -6.26
N ASP A 187 -8.29 0.63 -5.39
CA ASP A 187 -9.71 1.02 -5.49
C ASP A 187 -10.25 1.66 -4.22
N ALA A 188 -9.42 1.84 -3.20
CA ALA A 188 -9.83 2.44 -1.95
C ALA A 188 -8.71 3.28 -1.31
N ILE A 189 -9.11 4.33 -0.61
CA ILE A 189 -8.24 5.14 0.25
C ILE A 189 -8.67 5.06 1.72
N LEU A 190 -7.71 5.29 2.61
CA LEU A 190 -7.93 5.32 4.05
C LEU A 190 -7.76 6.73 4.61
N VAL A 191 -8.72 7.14 5.44
CA VAL A 191 -8.72 8.42 6.17
C VAL A 191 -8.84 8.14 7.67
N PHE A 192 -7.91 8.63 8.48
CA PHE A 192 -8.03 8.51 9.93
C PHE A 192 -9.19 9.35 10.47
N VAL A 193 -9.98 8.79 11.40
CA VAL A 193 -11.13 9.49 12.00
C VAL A 193 -11.08 9.48 13.53
N LYS A 194 -11.29 10.64 14.14
CA LYS A 194 -11.48 10.81 15.59
C LYS A 194 -12.89 11.30 15.95
N ASP A 195 -13.54 12.01 15.03
CA ASP A 195 -14.93 12.49 15.11
C ASP A 195 -15.39 12.87 13.69
N VAL A 196 -16.67 13.25 13.52
CA VAL A 196 -17.22 13.81 12.29
C VAL A 196 -16.35 14.95 11.79
N ASN A 197 -15.80 14.78 10.59
CA ASN A 197 -14.89 15.70 9.91
C ASN A 197 -13.58 16.02 10.66
N ILE A 198 -13.20 15.22 11.65
CA ILE A 198 -11.95 15.39 12.42
C ILE A 198 -11.05 14.17 12.23
N THR A 199 -9.87 14.40 11.67
CA THR A 199 -8.81 13.39 11.52
C THR A 199 -7.79 13.47 12.65
N THR A 200 -6.72 12.69 12.53
CA THR A 200 -5.59 12.79 13.47
C THR A 200 -4.77 14.06 13.31
N THR A 201 -4.92 14.79 12.20
CA THR A 201 -4.17 16.01 11.87
C THR A 201 -5.02 17.27 11.77
N GLY A 202 -6.34 17.19 11.94
CA GLY A 202 -7.21 18.35 11.99
C GLY A 202 -8.53 18.14 11.27
N PHE A 203 -9.17 19.24 10.86
CA PHE A 203 -10.41 19.21 10.11
C PHE A 203 -10.20 18.66 8.69
N LEU A 204 -11.13 17.82 8.24
CA LEU A 204 -11.25 17.37 6.85
C LEU A 204 -12.74 17.18 6.54
N ASP A 205 -13.24 17.80 5.48
CA ASP A 205 -14.60 17.52 5.00
C ASP A 205 -14.65 16.11 4.40
N PHE A 206 -15.27 15.18 5.13
CA PHE A 206 -15.34 13.78 4.73
C PHE A 206 -16.22 13.56 3.51
N ASN A 207 -17.38 14.21 3.42
CA ASN A 207 -18.27 14.04 2.27
C ASN A 207 -17.65 14.61 0.99
N TYR A 208 -16.95 15.74 1.09
CA TYR A 208 -16.19 16.26 -0.04
C TYR A 208 -15.07 15.30 -0.47
N THR A 209 -14.37 14.69 0.48
CA THR A 209 -13.32 13.70 0.20
C THR A 209 -13.91 12.44 -0.46
N ILE A 210 -15.03 11.93 0.04
CA ILE A 210 -15.77 10.79 -0.53
C ILE A 210 -16.18 11.08 -1.98
N ASN A 211 -16.82 12.23 -2.21
CA ASN A 211 -17.28 12.63 -3.55
C ASN A 211 -16.12 12.77 -4.53
N ARG A 212 -14.98 13.33 -4.09
CA ARG A 212 -13.78 13.46 -4.92
C ARG A 212 -13.14 12.11 -5.22
N ALA A 213 -13.00 11.23 -4.24
CA ALA A 213 -12.48 9.89 -4.44
C ALA A 213 -13.34 9.08 -5.44
N ALA A 214 -14.67 9.14 -5.29
CA ALA A 214 -15.62 8.48 -6.17
C ALA A 214 -15.48 8.93 -7.64
N ALA A 215 -15.14 10.20 -7.88
CA ALA A 215 -14.89 10.73 -9.21
C ALA A 215 -13.65 10.12 -9.91
N PHE A 216 -12.76 9.46 -9.17
CA PHE A 216 -11.64 8.68 -9.69
C PHE A 216 -11.86 7.16 -9.56
N GLY A 217 -13.08 6.74 -9.16
CA GLY A 217 -13.42 5.33 -8.97
C GLY A 217 -12.83 4.71 -7.71
N LEU A 218 -12.48 5.55 -6.73
CA LEU A 218 -11.94 5.15 -5.44
C LEU A 218 -13.02 5.24 -4.35
N ASP A 219 -13.08 4.20 -3.53
CA ASP A 219 -13.88 4.18 -2.32
C ASP A 219 -13.10 4.79 -1.14
N VAL A 220 -13.81 5.25 -0.11
CA VAL A 220 -13.18 5.76 1.13
C VAL A 220 -13.53 4.84 2.29
N TYR A 221 -12.51 4.45 3.03
CA TYR A 221 -12.62 3.74 4.30
C TYR A 221 -12.13 4.64 5.43
N PHE A 222 -12.88 4.66 6.53
CA PHE A 222 -12.42 5.33 7.75
C PHE A 222 -11.56 4.40 8.59
N TYR A 223 -10.36 4.84 8.94
CA TYR A 223 -9.51 4.19 9.92
C TYR A 223 -9.82 4.75 11.31
N SER A 224 -10.50 3.98 12.15
CA SER A 224 -11.08 4.50 13.39
C SER A 224 -10.05 4.70 14.50
N TYR A 225 -10.00 5.93 15.03
CA TYR A 225 -9.36 6.33 16.29
C TYR A 225 -10.40 6.85 17.30
N ILE A 226 -11.70 6.61 17.05
CA ILE A 226 -12.78 6.97 17.98
C ILE A 226 -12.66 6.09 19.22
N LYS A 227 -12.68 6.72 20.40
CA LYS A 227 -12.57 6.02 21.68
C LYS A 227 -13.89 5.35 22.05
N SER A 228 -13.85 4.05 22.30
CA SER A 228 -14.98 3.30 22.83
C SER A 228 -15.00 3.34 24.35
N ARG A 229 -15.98 4.04 24.95
CA ARG A 229 -16.00 4.32 26.40
C ARG A 229 -17.03 3.50 27.18
N ARG A 230 -17.68 2.52 26.55
CA ARG A 230 -18.75 1.71 27.14
C ARG A 230 -18.55 0.24 26.86
N HIS A 231 -18.86 -0.60 27.84
CA HIS A 231 -19.08 -2.00 27.58
C HIS A 231 -20.42 -2.16 26.82
N PRO A 232 -20.58 -3.10 25.87
CA PRO A 232 -21.85 -3.30 25.17
C PRO A 232 -23.07 -3.60 26.07
N GLU A 233 -22.84 -3.98 27.33
CA GLU A 233 -23.89 -4.26 28.33
C GLU A 233 -24.17 -3.08 29.27
N ASP A 234 -23.46 -1.96 29.14
CA ASP A 234 -23.76 -0.76 29.93
C ASP A 234 -25.11 -0.18 29.49
N ALA A 235 -25.91 0.31 30.43
CA ALA A 235 -27.27 0.77 30.17
C ALA A 235 -27.36 1.89 29.12
N ASP A 236 -26.32 2.72 29.00
CA ASP A 236 -26.23 3.83 28.04
C ASP A 236 -25.40 3.48 26.77
N ALA A 237 -24.92 2.23 26.62
CA ALA A 237 -24.01 1.84 25.54
C ALA A 237 -24.58 2.11 24.14
N VAL A 238 -25.85 1.76 23.91
CA VAL A 238 -26.54 2.01 22.63
C VAL A 238 -26.55 3.50 22.31
N GLN A 239 -26.97 4.34 23.26
CA GLN A 239 -27.06 5.78 23.07
C GLN A 239 -25.68 6.40 22.86
N PHE A 240 -24.65 5.93 23.58
CA PHE A 240 -23.27 6.37 23.43
C PHE A 240 -22.74 6.06 22.01
N TYR A 241 -22.95 4.84 21.52
CA TYR A 241 -22.47 4.42 20.21
C TYR A 241 -23.29 5.02 19.06
N GLU A 242 -24.58 5.31 19.26
CA GLU A 242 -25.37 6.11 18.32
C GLU A 242 -24.79 7.52 18.20
N ASN A 243 -24.40 8.14 19.32
CA ASN A 243 -23.83 9.50 19.36
C ASN A 243 -22.37 9.60 18.91
N THR A 244 -21.71 8.47 18.63
CA THR A 244 -20.32 8.41 18.16
C THR A 244 -20.26 7.79 16.76
N TYR A 245 -20.26 6.47 16.65
CA TYR A 245 -20.18 5.77 15.37
C TYR A 245 -21.45 5.96 14.51
N GLY A 246 -22.64 5.93 15.12
CA GLY A 246 -23.90 6.18 14.43
C GLY A 246 -23.92 7.56 13.77
N ARG A 247 -23.62 8.61 14.57
CA ARG A 247 -23.51 9.99 14.12
C ARG A 247 -22.47 10.18 13.01
N LEU A 248 -21.34 9.47 13.06
CA LEU A 248 -20.34 9.50 12.00
C LEU A 248 -20.92 9.00 10.67
N ILE A 249 -21.54 7.82 10.66
CA ILE A 249 -22.07 7.23 9.43
C ILE A 249 -23.32 7.97 8.94
N GLN A 250 -24.16 8.45 9.85
CA GLN A 250 -25.28 9.34 9.51
C GLN A 250 -24.80 10.62 8.79
N ALA A 251 -23.69 11.21 9.25
CA ALA A 251 -23.11 12.39 8.61
C ALA A 251 -22.40 12.07 7.29
N CYS A 252 -21.94 10.83 7.09
CA CYS A 252 -21.14 10.40 5.94
C CYS A 252 -21.67 9.10 5.31
N PRO A 253 -22.92 9.08 4.80
CA PRO A 253 -23.55 7.83 4.32
C PRO A 253 -22.85 7.22 3.11
N GLY A 254 -22.09 8.01 2.34
CA GLY A 254 -21.34 7.55 1.17
C GLY A 254 -20.01 6.85 1.46
N VAL A 255 -19.59 6.74 2.74
CA VAL A 255 -18.36 6.00 3.09
C VAL A 255 -18.54 4.51 2.82
N LYS A 256 -17.50 3.84 2.32
CA LYS A 256 -17.59 2.42 1.96
C LYS A 256 -17.44 1.49 3.16
N GLY A 257 -16.59 1.86 4.11
CA GLY A 257 -16.35 1.03 5.29
C GLY A 257 -15.60 1.72 6.42
N VAL A 258 -15.49 1.02 7.54
CA VAL A 258 -14.75 1.45 8.73
C VAL A 258 -13.84 0.32 9.18
N VAL A 259 -12.56 0.65 9.38
CA VAL A 259 -11.53 -0.26 9.92
C VAL A 259 -11.37 0.00 11.41
N PHE A 260 -11.55 -1.06 12.20
CA PHE A 260 -11.29 -1.11 13.62
C PHE A 260 -10.03 -1.91 13.89
N VAL A 261 -9.09 -1.30 14.59
CA VAL A 261 -7.81 -1.93 14.94
C VAL A 261 -7.88 -2.38 16.38
N GLY A 262 -7.57 -3.64 16.67
CA GLY A 262 -7.59 -4.20 18.03
C GLY A 262 -7.02 -3.24 19.08
N GLU A 263 -5.80 -2.75 18.83
CA GLU A 263 -5.11 -1.77 19.69
C GLU A 263 -5.88 -0.47 19.94
N SER A 264 -6.54 0.08 18.92
CA SER A 264 -7.17 1.41 18.98
C SER A 264 -8.67 1.38 19.30
N CYS A 265 -9.34 0.25 19.06
CA CYS A 265 -10.77 0.06 19.33
C CYS A 265 -11.05 -0.56 20.70
N GLU A 266 -10.08 -0.49 21.61
CA GLU A 266 -10.29 -0.90 23.00
C GLU A 266 -11.49 -0.21 23.65
N PHE A 267 -12.18 -0.97 24.50
CA PHE A 267 -13.31 -0.54 25.30
C PHE A 267 -13.15 -1.11 26.72
N PRO A 268 -13.92 -0.65 27.73
CA PRO A 268 -13.80 -1.17 29.09
C PRO A 268 -14.37 -2.60 29.16
N SER A 269 -13.57 -3.56 28.68
CA SER A 269 -13.90 -4.98 28.61
C SER A 269 -14.21 -5.55 30.00
N ARG A 270 -15.16 -6.48 30.07
CA ARG A 270 -15.44 -7.26 31.29
C ARG A 270 -14.69 -8.60 31.31
N ASP A 271 -13.83 -8.87 30.33
CA ASP A 271 -12.96 -10.05 30.33
C ASP A 271 -11.96 -9.95 31.50
N GLU A 272 -12.09 -10.90 32.43
CA GLU A 272 -11.29 -11.02 33.65
C GLU A 272 -9.77 -11.10 33.41
N ARG A 273 -9.36 -11.44 32.18
CA ARG A 273 -7.96 -11.54 31.76
C ARG A 273 -7.37 -10.22 31.27
N SER A 274 -8.18 -9.17 31.19
CA SER A 274 -7.75 -7.82 30.83
C SER A 274 -7.86 -6.86 32.02
N LYS A 275 -7.26 -5.66 31.90
CA LYS A 275 -7.41 -4.59 32.90
C LYS A 275 -8.81 -3.95 32.93
N GLY A 276 -9.68 -4.26 31.96
CA GLY A 276 -11.04 -3.71 31.86
C GLY A 276 -11.15 -2.19 31.72
N ARG A 277 -10.07 -1.52 31.29
CA ARG A 277 -10.01 -0.07 31.06
C ARG A 277 -9.14 0.25 29.85
N LEU A 278 -9.31 1.43 29.28
CA LEU A 278 -8.48 1.87 28.16
C LEU A 278 -7.05 2.17 28.62
N ARG A 279 -6.07 1.93 27.75
CA ARG A 279 -4.64 2.09 28.06
C ARG A 279 -4.27 3.49 28.50
N LEU A 280 -4.84 4.49 27.84
CA LEU A 280 -4.51 5.90 28.09
C LEU A 280 -5.35 6.54 29.20
N ASP A 281 -6.22 5.78 29.86
CA ASP A 281 -6.97 6.29 30.99
C ASP A 281 -6.12 6.31 32.27
N PRO A 282 -6.41 7.23 33.20
CA PRO A 282 -5.78 7.25 34.51
C PRO A 282 -5.86 5.88 35.19
N VAL A 283 -4.80 5.50 35.89
CA VAL A 283 -4.76 4.25 36.66
C VAL A 283 -5.61 4.42 37.91
N PRO A 284 -6.63 3.57 38.14
CA PRO A 284 -7.39 3.62 39.39
C PRO A 284 -6.51 3.25 40.59
N PRO A 285 -6.75 3.86 41.78
CA PRO A 285 -6.05 3.49 43.01
C PRO A 285 -6.15 1.98 43.28
N GLY A 286 -5.03 1.33 43.58
CA GLY A 286 -4.94 -0.11 43.84
C GLY A 286 -4.77 -0.99 42.59
N GLN A 287 -4.74 -0.42 41.39
CA GLN A 287 -4.49 -1.13 40.13
C GLN A 287 -3.13 -0.82 39.50
N GLU A 288 -2.23 -0.17 40.24
CA GLU A 288 -0.90 0.26 39.77
C GLU A 288 -0.05 -0.93 39.31
N ASN A 289 -0.20 -2.07 40.00
CA ASN A 289 0.58 -3.28 39.76
C ASN A 289 -0.19 -4.38 39.02
N ASP A 290 -1.37 -4.09 38.44
CA ASP A 290 -2.14 -5.08 37.68
C ASP A 290 -1.34 -5.55 36.45
N PRO A 291 -0.92 -6.83 36.37
CA PRO A 291 -0.05 -7.33 35.30
C PRO A 291 -0.82 -7.71 34.04
N ARG A 292 -2.17 -7.73 34.08
CA ARG A 292 -2.99 -8.14 32.95
C ARG A 292 -2.81 -7.20 31.75
N PRO A 293 -2.97 -7.66 30.51
CA PRO A 293 -2.95 -6.78 29.34
C PRO A 293 -4.15 -5.82 29.32
N PHE A 294 -3.99 -4.70 28.63
CA PHE A 294 -5.12 -3.83 28.29
C PHE A 294 -6.02 -4.50 27.24
N PRO A 295 -7.33 -4.16 27.19
CA PRO A 295 -8.26 -4.75 26.23
C PRO A 295 -7.80 -4.63 24.78
N GLY A 296 -7.17 -3.51 24.40
CA GLY A 296 -6.63 -3.34 23.04
C GLY A 296 -5.44 -4.23 22.68
N TRP A 297 -4.80 -4.87 23.66
CA TRP A 297 -3.65 -5.75 23.48
C TRP A 297 -4.00 -7.22 23.72
N TRP A 298 -5.27 -7.54 23.96
CA TRP A 298 -5.72 -8.89 24.27
C TRP A 298 -6.99 -9.27 23.49
N PRO A 299 -7.12 -10.49 22.95
CA PRO A 299 -8.33 -10.96 22.27
C PRO A 299 -9.47 -11.22 23.27
N CYS A 300 -10.05 -10.14 23.82
CA CYS A 300 -11.10 -10.21 24.85
C CYS A 300 -12.38 -10.88 24.33
N ARG A 301 -13.04 -11.68 25.18
CA ARG A 301 -14.23 -12.49 24.80
C ARG A 301 -15.45 -11.67 24.40
N ASP A 302 -15.51 -10.40 24.77
CA ASP A 302 -16.62 -9.48 24.57
C ASP A 302 -16.51 -8.64 23.29
N TYR A 303 -15.39 -8.70 22.55
CA TYR A 303 -15.26 -8.07 21.24
C TYR A 303 -16.38 -8.46 20.25
N PRO A 304 -16.84 -9.72 20.14
CA PRO A 304 -17.93 -10.08 19.24
C PRO A 304 -19.24 -9.36 19.58
N GLN A 305 -19.55 -9.20 20.87
CA GLN A 305 -20.74 -8.49 21.34
C GLN A 305 -20.63 -6.99 21.03
N TRP A 306 -19.46 -6.40 21.29
CA TRP A 306 -19.18 -5.00 20.97
C TRP A 306 -19.26 -4.74 19.46
N LEU A 307 -18.64 -5.59 18.64
CA LEU A 307 -18.70 -5.49 17.17
C LEU A 307 -20.13 -5.62 16.66
N ALA A 308 -20.91 -6.56 17.18
CA ALA A 308 -22.31 -6.72 16.78
C ALA A 308 -23.14 -5.46 17.07
N LEU A 309 -22.94 -4.85 18.24
CA LEU A 309 -23.61 -3.60 18.63
C LEU A 309 -23.21 -2.44 17.71
N VAL A 310 -21.91 -2.17 17.56
CA VAL A 310 -21.40 -1.02 16.79
C VAL A 310 -21.72 -1.16 15.31
N LYS A 311 -21.51 -2.35 14.72
CA LYS A 311 -21.91 -2.67 13.34
C LYS A 311 -23.40 -2.45 13.14
N GLY A 312 -24.24 -2.95 14.05
CA GLY A 312 -25.70 -2.79 13.98
C GLY A 312 -26.12 -1.33 13.97
N ILE A 313 -25.53 -0.51 14.84
CA ILE A 313 -25.75 0.95 14.89
C ILE A 313 -25.35 1.64 13.58
N MET A 314 -24.14 1.39 13.10
CA MET A 314 -23.66 2.03 11.86
C MET A 314 -24.49 1.62 10.65
N ARG A 315 -24.90 0.35 10.56
CA ARG A 315 -25.69 -0.16 9.44
C ARG A 315 -27.15 0.31 9.41
N LYS A 316 -27.65 0.97 10.46
CA LYS A 316 -28.91 1.73 10.38
C LYS A 316 -28.83 2.86 9.35
N TYR A 317 -27.65 3.46 9.20
CA TYR A 317 -27.42 4.63 8.34
C TYR A 317 -26.76 4.28 7.01
N ASN A 318 -26.00 3.19 6.96
CA ASN A 318 -25.47 2.62 5.72
C ASN A 318 -25.53 1.07 5.78
N PRO A 319 -26.58 0.43 5.23
CA PRO A 319 -26.76 -1.02 5.29
C PRO A 319 -25.62 -1.83 4.66
N ASP A 320 -24.95 -1.28 3.64
CA ASP A 320 -23.90 -1.92 2.87
C ASP A 320 -22.48 -1.62 3.40
N LEU A 321 -22.38 -0.96 4.56
CA LEU A 321 -21.11 -0.59 5.17
C LEU A 321 -20.27 -1.83 5.48
N ASP A 322 -19.05 -1.85 4.94
CA ASP A 322 -18.05 -2.85 5.28
C ASP A 322 -17.43 -2.50 6.65
N VAL A 323 -17.57 -3.40 7.61
CA VAL A 323 -16.96 -3.28 8.93
C VAL A 323 -15.76 -4.21 8.94
N VAL A 324 -14.57 -3.63 8.94
CA VAL A 324 -13.32 -4.37 8.93
C VAL A 324 -12.77 -4.41 10.35
N PHE A 325 -12.59 -5.60 10.89
CA PHE A 325 -12.02 -5.81 12.21
C PHE A 325 -10.62 -6.40 12.08
N TRP A 326 -9.62 -5.61 12.47
CA TRP A 326 -8.22 -5.98 12.39
C TRP A 326 -7.72 -6.42 13.76
N THR A 327 -7.31 -7.69 13.89
CA THR A 327 -6.78 -8.30 15.13
C THR A 327 -5.37 -7.83 15.49
N TYR A 328 -4.93 -6.70 14.95
CA TYR A 328 -3.59 -6.12 15.09
C TYR A 328 -3.05 -6.19 16.51
N ASN A 329 -1.78 -6.56 16.61
CA ASN A 329 -1.00 -6.62 17.85
C ASN A 329 -1.39 -7.73 18.84
N TRP A 330 -2.20 -8.72 18.43
CA TRP A 330 -2.61 -9.83 19.29
C TRP A 330 -1.85 -11.14 19.08
N GLY A 331 -0.97 -11.23 18.08
CA GLY A 331 -0.26 -12.49 17.77
C GLY A 331 0.74 -12.97 18.82
N TRP A 332 0.98 -12.20 19.88
CA TRP A 332 1.71 -12.66 21.07
C TRP A 332 0.82 -13.45 22.05
N ALA A 333 -0.50 -13.25 22.03
CA ALA A 333 -1.44 -13.95 22.91
C ALA A 333 -1.53 -15.44 22.53
N PRO A 334 -1.99 -16.33 23.43
CA PRO A 334 -2.13 -17.75 23.12
C PRO A 334 -3.05 -18.03 21.93
N THR A 335 -2.71 -19.05 21.12
CA THR A 335 -3.47 -19.42 19.92
C THR A 335 -4.91 -19.78 20.21
N GLU A 336 -5.16 -20.51 21.28
CA GLU A 336 -6.52 -20.92 21.63
C GLU A 336 -7.44 -19.72 21.88
N ASP A 337 -6.93 -18.67 22.54
CA ASP A 337 -7.68 -17.45 22.84
C ASP A 337 -8.01 -16.63 21.60
N ARG A 338 -7.02 -16.40 20.73
CA ARG A 338 -7.26 -15.66 19.47
C ARG A 338 -8.26 -16.39 18.58
N LEU A 339 -8.10 -17.70 18.44
CA LEU A 339 -9.01 -18.47 17.58
C LEU A 339 -10.39 -18.61 18.22
N ALA A 340 -10.49 -18.64 19.56
CA ALA A 340 -11.78 -18.60 20.26
C ALA A 340 -12.53 -17.29 19.98
N LEU A 341 -11.84 -16.16 19.93
CA LEU A 341 -12.43 -14.89 19.52
C LEU A 341 -12.98 -14.97 18.09
N ILE A 342 -12.17 -15.41 17.11
CA ILE A 342 -12.57 -15.47 15.69
C ILE A 342 -13.76 -16.42 15.48
N ARG A 343 -13.77 -17.55 16.19
CA ARG A 343 -14.92 -18.47 16.23
C ARG A 343 -16.18 -17.86 16.85
N ASN A 344 -16.15 -16.67 17.42
CA ASN A 344 -17.34 -16.00 17.95
C ASN A 344 -17.67 -14.69 17.22
N LEU A 345 -16.80 -14.22 16.32
CA LEU A 345 -17.05 -13.00 15.54
C LEU A 345 -18.32 -13.13 14.66
N PRO A 346 -19.03 -12.00 14.41
CA PRO A 346 -20.06 -11.92 13.38
C PRO A 346 -19.51 -12.38 12.02
N ARG A 347 -20.35 -13.01 11.19
CA ARG A 347 -19.91 -13.54 9.87
C ARG A 347 -20.00 -12.52 8.73
N ASP A 348 -20.76 -11.44 8.95
CA ASP A 348 -21.07 -10.39 7.99
C ASP A 348 -20.19 -9.13 8.20
N ILE A 349 -18.99 -9.33 8.74
CA ILE A 349 -17.89 -8.35 8.81
C ILE A 349 -16.68 -8.91 8.06
N SER A 350 -15.68 -8.08 7.79
CA SER A 350 -14.40 -8.52 7.22
C SER A 350 -13.36 -8.66 8.34
N LEU A 351 -12.66 -9.78 8.42
CA LEU A 351 -11.51 -9.96 9.31
C LEU A 351 -10.25 -9.51 8.59
N GLU A 352 -9.49 -8.59 9.17
CA GLU A 352 -8.17 -8.19 8.68
C GLU A 352 -7.07 -8.72 9.60
N VAL A 353 -5.99 -9.25 9.02
CA VAL A 353 -4.86 -9.82 9.77
C VAL A 353 -3.53 -9.37 9.15
N THR A 354 -2.56 -8.99 9.97
CA THR A 354 -1.23 -8.57 9.47
C THR A 354 -0.46 -9.76 8.91
N PHE A 355 0.07 -9.65 7.70
CA PHE A 355 0.50 -10.80 6.90
C PHE A 355 1.75 -11.52 7.44
N GLU A 356 2.79 -10.76 7.80
CA GLU A 356 4.11 -11.28 8.21
C GLU A 356 4.39 -11.20 9.72
N MET A 357 3.58 -10.43 10.44
CA MET A 357 3.82 -10.04 11.84
C MET A 357 3.81 -11.27 12.76
N PHE A 358 4.59 -11.18 13.84
CA PHE A 358 4.70 -12.24 14.84
C PHE A 358 5.21 -13.58 14.30
N GLU A 359 6.06 -13.56 13.28
CA GLU A 359 6.86 -14.72 12.90
C GLU A 359 8.19 -14.76 13.67
N ASN A 360 8.60 -15.96 14.11
CA ASN A 360 9.95 -16.21 14.61
C ASN A 360 10.75 -16.86 13.49
N ILE A 361 11.83 -16.22 13.07
CA ILE A 361 12.74 -16.72 12.03
C ILE A 361 14.18 -16.71 12.53
N GLU A 362 15.03 -17.51 11.91
CA GLU A 362 16.47 -17.52 12.18
C GLU A 362 17.23 -16.94 10.98
N LYS A 363 18.20 -16.07 11.25
CA LYS A 363 19.03 -15.43 10.22
C LYS A 363 20.50 -15.56 10.57
N GLY A 364 21.22 -16.41 9.86
CA GLY A 364 22.64 -16.64 10.14
C GLY A 364 22.90 -17.02 11.61
N GLY A 365 22.04 -17.85 12.21
CA GLY A 365 22.11 -18.22 13.63
C GLY A 365 21.53 -17.19 14.61
N ILE A 366 21.00 -16.06 14.14
CA ILE A 366 20.42 -15.02 14.98
C ILE A 366 18.90 -15.17 15.06
N PRO A 367 18.33 -15.42 16.25
CA PRO A 367 16.89 -15.41 16.45
C PRO A 367 16.33 -14.03 16.12
N THR A 368 15.33 -13.99 15.24
CA THR A 368 14.73 -12.76 14.75
C THR A 368 13.22 -12.85 14.86
N ARG A 369 12.61 -11.89 15.55
CA ARG A 369 11.16 -11.74 15.62
C ARG A 369 10.70 -10.67 14.63
N CYS A 370 9.74 -10.98 13.77
CA CYS A 370 9.03 -9.98 12.98
C CYS A 370 8.07 -9.23 13.91
N VAL A 371 8.56 -8.19 14.59
CA VAL A 371 7.80 -7.43 15.60
C VAL A 371 6.67 -6.60 14.98
N ASP A 372 6.94 -5.99 13.83
CA ASP A 372 6.00 -5.16 13.08
C ASP A 372 6.18 -5.38 11.56
N TYR A 373 5.60 -4.52 10.74
CA TYR A 373 5.66 -4.59 9.27
C TYR A 373 7.10 -4.65 8.76
N THR A 374 7.44 -5.69 8.00
CA THR A 374 8.81 -5.88 7.50
C THR A 374 8.85 -6.60 6.18
N ALA A 375 9.60 -6.11 5.20
CA ALA A 375 9.79 -6.82 3.93
C ALA A 375 10.83 -7.94 4.04
N SER A 376 11.52 -8.02 5.18
CA SER A 376 12.58 -8.99 5.41
C SER A 376 12.09 -10.44 5.48
N PHE A 377 10.81 -10.63 5.79
CA PHE A 377 10.09 -11.90 5.66
C PHE A 377 8.90 -11.72 4.70
N ALA A 378 8.78 -12.60 3.70
CA ALA A 378 7.76 -12.44 2.67
C ALA A 378 6.34 -12.75 3.16
N GLY A 379 6.20 -13.53 4.25
CA GLY A 379 4.92 -14.02 4.75
C GLY A 379 4.39 -15.26 4.01
N PRO A 380 3.22 -15.79 4.42
CA PRO A 380 2.50 -15.40 5.64
C PRO A 380 3.16 -15.99 6.89
N GLY A 381 3.07 -15.27 8.00
CA GLY A 381 3.43 -15.76 9.34
C GLY A 381 2.38 -16.69 9.94
N GLN A 382 2.74 -17.44 10.98
CA GLN A 382 1.86 -18.39 11.67
C GLN A 382 0.62 -17.72 12.26
N TYR A 383 0.79 -16.50 12.77
CA TYR A 383 -0.30 -15.65 13.23
C TYR A 383 -1.38 -15.49 12.15
N PHE A 384 -1.01 -15.00 10.96
CA PHE A 384 -1.91 -14.87 9.83
C PHE A 384 -2.56 -16.21 9.43
N ARG A 385 -1.77 -17.27 9.28
CA ARG A 385 -2.26 -18.57 8.79
C ARG A 385 -3.36 -19.15 9.66
N THR A 386 -3.17 -19.12 10.98
CA THR A 386 -4.13 -19.70 11.94
C THR A 386 -5.45 -18.94 11.98
N GLU A 387 -5.39 -17.61 11.91
CA GLU A 387 -6.58 -16.75 11.88
C GLU A 387 -7.31 -16.84 10.53
N ALA A 388 -6.56 -16.84 9.41
CA ALA A 388 -7.09 -17.02 8.07
C ALA A 388 -7.83 -18.36 7.90
N GLN A 389 -7.26 -19.45 8.42
CA GLN A 389 -7.91 -20.76 8.42
C GLN A 389 -9.23 -20.73 9.19
N THR A 390 -9.23 -20.14 10.39
CA THR A 390 -10.43 -20.06 11.23
C THR A 390 -11.50 -19.16 10.59
N ALA A 391 -11.11 -18.07 9.95
CA ALA A 391 -12.02 -17.20 9.19
C ALA A 391 -12.67 -17.94 8.02
N LYS A 392 -11.88 -18.71 7.25
CA LYS A 392 -12.38 -19.56 6.16
C LYS A 392 -13.43 -20.56 6.64
N GLU A 393 -13.14 -21.29 7.72
CA GLU A 393 -14.06 -22.28 8.32
C GLU A 393 -15.38 -21.64 8.78
N ARG A 394 -15.31 -20.36 9.19
CA ARG A 394 -16.46 -19.57 9.65
C ARG A 394 -17.20 -18.85 8.52
N GLY A 395 -16.64 -18.83 7.31
CA GLY A 395 -17.17 -18.06 6.18
C GLY A 395 -17.08 -16.54 6.39
N ILE A 396 -16.07 -16.06 7.12
CA ILE A 396 -15.82 -14.63 7.31
C ILE A 396 -14.92 -14.14 6.16
N PRO A 397 -15.29 -13.06 5.43
CA PRO A 397 -14.41 -12.40 4.48
C PRO A 397 -13.04 -12.06 5.10
N LEU A 398 -11.96 -12.36 4.37
CA LEU A 398 -10.59 -12.22 4.87
C LEU A 398 -9.84 -11.14 4.11
N TYR A 399 -9.32 -10.15 4.84
CA TYR A 399 -8.42 -9.10 4.39
C TYR A 399 -7.03 -9.24 5.02
N ALA A 400 -6.03 -8.59 4.43
CA ALA A 400 -4.68 -8.55 4.99
C ALA A 400 -4.07 -7.16 4.96
N MET A 401 -3.44 -6.76 6.06
CA MET A 401 -2.48 -5.68 6.06
C MET A 401 -1.15 -6.20 5.51
N ALA A 402 -0.84 -5.86 4.26
CA ALA A 402 0.22 -6.51 3.47
C ALA A 402 1.42 -5.60 3.10
N ASN A 403 1.25 -4.27 3.20
CA ASN A 403 2.26 -3.25 2.86
C ASN A 403 2.78 -3.32 1.41
N THR A 404 2.02 -3.92 0.50
CA THR A 404 2.45 -4.11 -0.91
C THR A 404 2.40 -2.86 -1.77
N GLY A 405 2.02 -1.72 -1.18
CA GLY A 405 2.15 -0.38 -1.75
C GLY A 405 3.61 0.06 -1.91
N GLY A 406 4.55 -0.72 -1.39
CA GLY A 406 5.97 -0.63 -1.71
C GLY A 406 6.86 -0.21 -0.54
N LEU A 407 6.33 -0.10 0.68
CA LEU A 407 7.08 0.31 1.85
C LEU A 407 6.54 -0.35 3.13
N THR A 408 7.45 -0.97 3.88
CA THR A 408 7.22 -1.47 5.24
C THR A 408 7.90 -0.56 6.28
N TRP A 409 7.97 -0.99 7.54
CA TRP A 409 8.60 -0.22 8.62
C TRP A 409 10.10 -0.40 8.75
N ASP A 410 10.72 -1.21 7.88
CA ASP A 410 12.16 -1.45 7.89
C ASP A 410 12.99 -0.17 7.77
N ILE A 411 12.56 0.82 6.98
CA ILE A 411 13.27 2.09 6.78
C ILE A 411 12.25 3.22 6.62
N GLY A 412 12.09 4.06 7.64
CA GLY A 412 11.00 5.05 7.71
C GLY A 412 11.20 6.34 6.91
N VAL A 413 12.41 6.56 6.40
CA VAL A 413 12.82 7.81 5.69
C VAL A 413 13.03 7.62 4.19
N ILE A 414 12.41 6.61 3.60
CA ILE A 414 12.44 6.37 2.15
C ILE A 414 11.02 6.32 1.57
N PRO A 415 10.84 6.64 0.28
CA PRO A 415 9.51 6.63 -0.34
C PRO A 415 8.99 5.22 -0.65
N TYR A 416 9.89 4.26 -0.89
CA TYR A 416 9.57 2.85 -1.16
C TYR A 416 10.85 2.00 -1.08
N GLN A 417 10.72 0.69 -0.88
CA GLN A 417 11.82 -0.28 -0.85
C GLN A 417 12.04 -0.89 -2.25
N PRO A 418 13.17 -0.61 -2.93
CA PRO A 418 13.42 -1.04 -4.32
C PRO A 418 13.91 -2.50 -4.43
N ILE A 419 13.14 -3.44 -3.89
CA ILE A 419 13.53 -4.86 -3.72
C ILE A 419 12.57 -5.81 -4.48
N PRO A 420 12.48 -5.70 -5.81
CA PRO A 420 11.37 -6.29 -6.58
C PRO A 420 11.28 -7.83 -6.47
N MET A 421 12.39 -8.54 -6.27
CA MET A 421 12.34 -10.00 -6.12
C MET A 421 11.82 -10.41 -4.75
N GLN A 422 12.09 -9.62 -3.71
CA GLN A 422 11.54 -9.87 -2.39
C GLN A 422 10.04 -9.54 -2.36
N TRP A 423 9.62 -8.45 -2.99
CA TRP A 423 8.20 -8.15 -3.18
C TRP A 423 7.47 -9.23 -3.97
N LYS A 424 8.10 -9.80 -5.01
CA LYS A 424 7.54 -10.92 -5.77
C LYS A 424 7.19 -12.11 -4.87
N LYS A 425 8.07 -12.49 -3.94
CA LYS A 425 7.77 -13.57 -2.98
C LYS A 425 6.53 -13.25 -2.16
N ARG A 426 6.35 -12.00 -1.71
CA ARG A 426 5.15 -11.57 -0.98
C ARG A 426 3.89 -11.60 -1.85
N TRP A 427 3.96 -11.10 -3.10
CA TRP A 427 2.82 -11.15 -4.02
C TRP A 427 2.38 -12.58 -4.32
N ASP A 428 3.33 -13.52 -4.46
CA ASP A 428 3.02 -14.93 -4.64
C ASP A 428 2.36 -15.54 -3.41
N ALA A 429 2.87 -15.20 -2.23
CA ALA A 429 2.33 -15.64 -0.95
C ALA A 429 0.89 -15.12 -0.74
N LEU A 430 0.59 -13.87 -1.12
CA LEU A 430 -0.77 -13.32 -1.07
C LEU A 430 -1.72 -14.00 -2.05
N GLN A 431 -1.25 -14.29 -3.27
CA GLN A 431 -2.05 -15.05 -4.24
C GLN A 431 -2.28 -16.50 -3.78
N ALA A 432 -1.32 -17.11 -3.09
CA ALA A 432 -1.51 -18.40 -2.44
C ALA A 432 -2.57 -18.29 -1.32
N ALA A 433 -2.46 -17.29 -0.44
CA ALA A 433 -3.44 -17.05 0.61
C ALA A 433 -4.86 -16.81 0.08
N ARG A 434 -5.00 -16.19 -1.11
CA ARG A 434 -6.29 -16.10 -1.80
C ARG A 434 -6.87 -17.46 -2.16
N ARG A 435 -6.06 -18.34 -2.75
CA ARG A 435 -6.50 -19.70 -3.11
C ARG A 435 -6.78 -20.56 -1.88
N ASP A 436 -5.92 -20.46 -0.88
CA ASP A 436 -5.91 -21.35 0.27
C ASP A 436 -6.94 -20.94 1.33
N TRP A 437 -7.14 -19.62 1.54
CA TRP A 437 -8.02 -19.09 2.60
C TRP A 437 -9.08 -18.10 2.12
N GLY A 438 -9.17 -17.80 0.83
CA GLY A 438 -10.16 -16.86 0.31
C GLY A 438 -9.82 -15.39 0.58
N LEU A 439 -8.54 -15.06 0.84
CA LEU A 439 -8.08 -13.67 0.96
C LEU A 439 -8.57 -12.82 -0.24
N SER A 440 -9.31 -11.75 0.08
CA SER A 440 -9.99 -10.93 -0.94
C SER A 440 -9.63 -9.45 -0.87
N GLY A 441 -9.37 -8.89 0.32
CA GLY A 441 -9.02 -7.47 0.48
C GLY A 441 -7.59 -7.27 0.99
N LEU A 442 -7.00 -6.12 0.67
CA LEU A 442 -5.64 -5.75 1.06
C LEU A 442 -5.60 -4.31 1.56
N MET A 443 -4.98 -4.08 2.72
CA MET A 443 -4.40 -2.80 3.07
C MET A 443 -2.92 -2.79 2.66
N GLU A 444 -2.59 -1.90 1.73
CA GLU A 444 -1.30 -1.92 1.03
C GLU A 444 -0.33 -0.86 1.52
N SER A 445 -0.79 0.09 2.32
CA SER A 445 0.09 1.01 3.03
C SER A 445 -0.51 1.38 4.39
N HIS A 446 0.37 1.63 5.34
CA HIS A 446 0.01 2.16 6.66
C HIS A 446 0.42 3.65 6.77
N HIS A 447 0.94 4.09 7.91
CA HIS A 447 1.27 5.50 8.18
C HIS A 447 2.20 6.20 7.17
N TYR A 448 3.08 5.49 6.46
CA TYR A 448 3.95 6.12 5.45
C TYR A 448 3.23 6.47 4.14
N GLY A 449 2.03 5.92 3.95
CA GLY A 449 1.23 6.12 2.75
C GLY A 449 1.83 5.50 1.49
N TRP A 450 1.07 5.59 0.40
CA TRP A 450 1.49 5.08 -0.90
C TRP A 450 2.24 6.15 -1.70
N TRP A 451 3.36 5.73 -2.28
CA TRP A 451 4.19 6.53 -3.17
C TRP A 451 4.34 5.85 -4.56
N PRO A 452 4.07 6.56 -5.67
CA PRO A 452 4.25 6.01 -7.01
C PRO A 452 5.69 5.55 -7.27
N SER A 453 5.86 4.28 -7.64
CA SER A 453 7.18 3.69 -7.90
C SER A 453 7.12 2.58 -8.95
N PHE A 454 8.29 2.16 -9.45
CA PHE A 454 8.36 0.98 -10.32
C PHE A 454 7.92 -0.31 -9.60
N ILE A 455 7.96 -0.35 -8.26
CA ILE A 455 7.39 -1.43 -7.47
C ILE A 455 5.87 -1.46 -7.60
N SER A 456 5.21 -0.30 -7.56
CA SER A 456 3.75 -0.20 -7.78
C SER A 456 3.33 -0.62 -9.18
N VAL A 457 4.16 -0.33 -10.20
CA VAL A 457 3.95 -0.84 -11.57
C VAL A 457 3.99 -2.37 -11.59
N LEU A 458 5.00 -2.96 -10.93
CA LEU A 458 5.13 -4.41 -10.83
C LEU A 458 4.00 -5.06 -10.00
N SER A 459 3.60 -4.48 -8.86
CA SER A 459 2.55 -5.03 -7.99
C SER A 459 1.18 -4.99 -8.66
N LYS A 460 0.82 -3.85 -9.29
CA LYS A 460 -0.43 -3.71 -10.07
C LYS A 460 -0.62 -4.88 -11.03
N GLU A 461 0.43 -5.26 -11.75
CA GLU A 461 0.36 -6.32 -12.75
C GLU A 461 0.11 -7.71 -12.14
N GLN A 462 0.63 -7.98 -10.93
CA GLN A 462 0.48 -9.30 -10.29
C GLN A 462 -0.91 -9.54 -9.70
N TYR A 463 -1.76 -8.52 -9.61
CA TYR A 463 -3.09 -8.62 -9.00
C TYR A 463 -4.24 -8.70 -10.03
N TRP A 464 -3.96 -9.24 -11.22
CA TRP A 464 -4.92 -9.51 -12.28
C TRP A 464 -4.93 -11.00 -12.68
N SER A 465 -6.10 -11.56 -13.00
CA SER A 465 -6.29 -12.97 -13.39
C SER A 465 -5.50 -13.42 -14.63
N ASN A 466 -5.09 -12.48 -15.49
CA ASN A 466 -4.20 -12.69 -16.63
C ASN A 466 -2.95 -11.80 -16.52
N ALA A 467 -2.27 -11.89 -15.37
CA ALA A 467 -1.00 -11.20 -15.11
C ALA A 467 0.10 -11.65 -16.10
N ARG A 468 0.91 -10.70 -16.58
CA ARG A 468 2.14 -11.05 -17.30
C ARG A 468 3.11 -11.79 -16.38
N PRO A 469 3.90 -12.73 -16.93
CA PRO A 469 5.01 -13.33 -16.18
C PRO A 469 5.92 -12.27 -15.60
N PHE A 470 6.20 -12.35 -14.30
CA PHE A 470 6.99 -11.35 -13.57
C PHE A 470 8.37 -11.10 -14.19
N SER A 471 9.08 -12.14 -14.61
CA SER A 471 10.40 -12.01 -15.25
C SER A 471 10.34 -11.15 -16.51
N LYS A 472 9.31 -11.35 -17.34
CA LYS A 472 9.06 -10.54 -18.55
C LYS A 472 8.70 -9.11 -18.20
N HIS A 473 7.83 -8.90 -17.23
CA HIS A 473 7.44 -7.54 -16.83
C HIS A 473 8.62 -6.77 -16.22
N LEU A 474 9.39 -7.40 -15.32
CA LEU A 474 10.60 -6.83 -14.73
C LEU A 474 11.63 -6.46 -15.81
N GLN A 475 11.82 -7.32 -16.82
CA GLN A 475 12.68 -7.02 -17.96
C GLN A 475 12.21 -5.77 -18.71
N GLN A 476 10.92 -5.66 -19.03
CA GLN A 476 10.39 -4.50 -19.74
C GLN A 476 10.53 -3.20 -18.92
N VAL A 477 10.26 -3.25 -17.62
CA VAL A 477 10.45 -2.11 -16.70
C VAL A 477 11.93 -1.71 -16.64
N ALA A 478 12.85 -2.67 -16.53
CA ALA A 478 14.29 -2.41 -16.55
C ALA A 478 14.74 -1.78 -17.87
N GLU A 479 14.22 -2.22 -19.01
CA GLU A 479 14.50 -1.65 -20.32
C GLU A 479 13.98 -0.22 -20.47
N CYS A 480 12.81 0.08 -19.91
CA CYS A 480 12.28 1.44 -19.92
C CYS A 480 13.15 2.39 -19.10
N LEU A 481 13.57 1.96 -17.90
CA LEU A 481 14.34 2.80 -16.97
C LEU A 481 15.81 2.93 -17.37
N PHE A 482 16.46 1.82 -17.73
CA PHE A 482 17.92 1.74 -17.93
C PHE A 482 18.33 1.39 -19.36
N GLY A 483 17.38 1.29 -20.29
CA GLY A 483 17.64 0.92 -21.69
C GLY A 483 17.97 -0.56 -21.85
N ARG A 484 17.87 -1.08 -23.09
CA ARG A 484 18.15 -2.50 -23.40
C ARG A 484 19.52 -2.98 -22.94
N ARG A 485 20.55 -2.12 -23.08
CA ARG A 485 21.93 -2.44 -22.66
C ARG A 485 22.12 -2.40 -21.14
N GLY A 486 21.33 -1.59 -20.42
CA GLY A 486 21.41 -1.47 -18.96
C GLY A 486 20.49 -2.42 -18.20
N ALA A 487 19.45 -2.96 -18.83
CA ALA A 487 18.41 -3.76 -18.18
C ALA A 487 18.96 -4.95 -17.39
N ALA A 488 19.84 -5.76 -17.98
CA ALA A 488 20.43 -6.92 -17.30
C ALA A 488 21.24 -6.53 -16.05
N LEU A 489 21.99 -5.42 -16.13
CA LEU A 489 22.73 -4.86 -14.98
C LEU A 489 21.78 -4.38 -13.88
N ALA A 490 20.68 -3.71 -14.25
CA ALA A 490 19.70 -3.22 -13.30
C ALA A 490 19.01 -4.37 -12.56
N ILE A 491 18.59 -5.41 -13.28
CA ILE A 491 17.97 -6.62 -12.71
C ILE A 491 18.95 -7.35 -11.78
N ALA A 492 20.22 -7.49 -12.20
CA ALA A 492 21.24 -8.07 -11.32
C ALA A 492 21.43 -7.23 -10.05
N GLY A 493 21.44 -5.90 -10.16
CA GLY A 493 21.53 -5.00 -9.01
C GLY A 493 20.33 -5.10 -8.06
N TRP A 494 19.12 -5.14 -8.60
CA TRP A 494 17.89 -5.32 -7.82
C TRP A 494 17.79 -6.70 -7.17
N ARG A 495 18.41 -7.73 -7.76
CA ARG A 495 18.52 -9.05 -7.14
C ARG A 495 19.32 -8.95 -5.85
N LEU A 496 20.51 -8.36 -5.92
CA LEU A 496 21.37 -8.14 -4.76
C LEU A 496 20.68 -7.28 -3.69
N TRP A 497 19.94 -6.24 -4.08
CA TRP A 497 19.13 -5.46 -3.12
C TRP A 497 18.02 -6.29 -2.46
N SER A 498 17.37 -7.16 -3.22
CA SER A 498 16.33 -8.06 -2.68
C SER A 498 16.91 -9.13 -1.76
N ASP A 499 18.10 -9.66 -2.09
CA ASP A 499 18.84 -10.61 -1.25
C ASP A 499 19.45 -9.92 -0.01
N ALA A 500 19.71 -8.61 -0.08
CA ALA A 500 20.11 -7.82 1.10
C ALA A 500 18.94 -7.64 2.07
N ALA A 501 17.73 -7.42 1.56
CA ALA A 501 16.55 -7.20 2.41
C ALA A 501 16.28 -8.36 3.37
N THR A 502 16.68 -9.60 3.02
CA THR A 502 16.51 -10.77 3.89
C THR A 502 17.48 -10.80 5.07
N ASP A 503 18.58 -10.03 5.01
CA ASP A 503 19.56 -9.95 6.10
C ASP A 503 19.12 -8.94 7.18
N TYR A 504 18.16 -8.06 6.89
CA TYR A 504 17.67 -7.10 7.88
C TYR A 504 17.04 -7.79 9.10
N VAL A 505 17.35 -7.34 10.30
CA VAL A 505 16.73 -7.81 11.55
C VAL A 505 15.72 -6.73 12.00
N PRO A 506 14.40 -6.93 11.79
CA PRO A 506 13.38 -5.94 12.09
C PRO A 506 13.10 -5.88 13.60
N THR A 507 14.01 -5.31 14.38
CA THR A 507 13.77 -5.09 15.81
C THR A 507 13.08 -3.75 16.05
N ASN A 508 12.38 -3.61 17.18
CA ASN A 508 11.76 -2.35 17.56
C ASN A 508 12.82 -1.25 17.73
N GLU A 509 13.97 -1.58 18.33
CA GLU A 509 15.06 -0.63 18.56
C GLU A 509 15.57 -0.05 17.23
N ASP A 510 15.63 -0.88 16.19
CA ASP A 510 16.09 -0.47 14.87
C ASP A 510 15.02 0.35 14.13
N GLN A 511 13.77 -0.13 14.11
CA GLN A 511 12.65 0.50 13.40
C GLN A 511 12.20 1.84 14.01
N TYR A 512 12.25 1.97 15.34
CA TYR A 512 11.97 3.22 16.06
C TYR A 512 13.24 4.01 16.40
N GLY A 513 14.43 3.50 16.06
CA GLY A 513 15.71 4.18 16.27
C GLY A 513 16.36 4.60 14.94
N PRO A 514 17.55 4.06 14.61
CA PRO A 514 18.35 4.55 13.48
C PRO A 514 17.69 4.38 12.12
N PHE A 515 16.85 3.37 11.88
CA PHE A 515 16.12 3.27 10.61
C PHE A 515 14.89 4.19 10.52
N ARG A 516 14.44 4.77 11.64
CA ARG A 516 13.32 5.73 11.65
C ARG A 516 13.71 7.07 11.05
N ILE A 517 14.92 7.56 11.35
CA ILE A 517 15.43 8.87 10.92
C ILE A 517 16.72 8.80 10.08
N GLY A 518 17.26 7.60 9.86
CA GLY A 518 18.37 7.37 8.94
C GLY A 518 19.67 8.04 9.40
N PRO A 519 20.46 8.63 8.48
CA PRO A 519 21.81 9.11 8.78
C PRO A 519 21.93 10.25 9.78
N THR A 520 20.81 10.85 10.20
CA THR A 520 20.77 11.92 11.20
C THR A 520 20.54 11.40 12.61
N TYR A 521 20.48 10.08 12.82
CA TYR A 521 20.35 9.50 14.15
C TYR A 521 21.58 9.83 15.01
N PRO A 522 21.42 10.37 16.23
CA PRO A 522 22.54 10.80 17.06
C PRO A 522 23.28 9.61 17.67
N LEU A 523 24.60 9.72 17.82
CA LEU A 523 25.40 8.79 18.63
C LEU A 523 25.54 9.37 20.04
N LEU A 524 24.75 8.85 20.97
CA LEU A 524 24.65 9.31 22.36
C LEU A 524 25.24 8.27 23.31
N PHE A 525 25.75 8.70 24.47
CA PHE A 525 26.05 7.75 25.55
C PHE A 525 24.77 7.13 26.13
N LEU A 526 24.85 5.94 26.74
CA LEU A 526 23.66 5.21 27.23
C LEU A 526 22.87 5.95 28.32
N ASN A 527 23.49 6.89 29.02
CA ASN A 527 22.85 7.74 30.03
C ASN A 527 22.38 9.10 29.47
N GLU A 528 22.51 9.33 28.16
CA GLU A 528 22.09 10.54 27.48
C GLU A 528 20.77 10.32 26.73
N ASP A 529 19.98 11.38 26.65
CA ASP A 529 18.77 11.44 25.83
C ASP A 529 18.83 12.71 24.97
N HIS A 530 18.34 12.60 23.74
CA HIS A 530 18.22 13.73 22.82
C HIS A 530 16.81 13.79 22.27
N LYS A 531 16.14 14.91 22.52
CA LYS A 531 14.86 15.22 21.90
C LYS A 531 15.08 15.62 20.43
N VAL A 532 14.72 14.72 19.52
CA VAL A 532 14.72 15.01 18.08
C VAL A 532 13.75 16.17 17.80
N PRO A 533 14.16 17.18 17.00
CA PRO A 533 13.26 18.26 16.59
C PRO A 533 12.07 17.73 15.80
N ASP A 534 10.86 18.17 16.15
CA ASP A 534 9.63 17.89 15.43
C ASP A 534 8.81 19.16 15.17
N VAL A 535 7.76 19.00 14.38
CA VAL A 535 6.87 20.09 13.96
C VAL A 535 5.45 19.82 14.47
N PRO A 536 4.64 20.85 14.81
CA PRO A 536 3.34 20.65 15.46
C PRO A 536 2.33 19.81 14.66
N TYR A 537 2.49 19.76 13.33
CA TYR A 537 1.64 19.02 12.42
C TYR A 537 2.15 17.60 12.11
N ALA A 538 3.27 17.16 12.70
CA ALA A 538 3.73 15.78 12.57
C ALA A 538 2.89 14.87 13.47
N HIS A 539 2.15 13.93 12.86
CA HIS A 539 1.18 13.08 13.58
C HIS A 539 1.75 12.43 14.85
N PHE A 540 2.90 11.75 14.73
CA PHE A 540 3.59 11.19 15.89
C PHE A 540 4.69 12.09 16.45
N GLY A 541 5.15 13.10 15.70
CA GLY A 541 6.31 13.91 16.07
C GLY A 541 7.52 13.04 16.39
N ALA A 542 8.33 13.47 17.36
CA ALA A 542 9.48 12.73 17.86
C ALA A 542 9.12 11.60 18.86
N ARG A 543 7.84 11.42 19.20
CA ARG A 543 7.39 10.48 20.25
C ARG A 543 7.66 9.01 19.93
N ILE A 544 7.87 8.69 18.66
CA ILE A 544 8.14 7.34 18.17
C ILE A 544 9.59 7.24 17.65
N ILE A 545 10.46 8.11 18.14
CA ILE A 545 11.90 8.02 17.91
C ILE A 545 12.56 7.79 19.27
N HIS A 546 13.14 6.61 19.46
CA HIS A 546 13.90 6.29 20.66
C HIS A 546 15.37 6.57 20.38
N THR A 547 15.91 7.64 20.98
CA THR A 547 17.33 8.02 20.83
C THR A 547 18.26 7.31 21.82
N PRO A 548 17.83 6.95 23.06
CA PRO A 548 18.55 5.99 23.86
C PRO A 548 18.41 4.60 23.22
N TYR A 549 19.51 4.08 22.68
CA TYR A 549 19.51 2.79 22.00
C TYR A 549 19.87 1.68 22.98
N PHE A 550 18.92 0.79 23.27
CA PHE A 550 19.12 -0.37 24.13
C PHE A 550 18.65 -1.63 23.42
N SER A 551 19.57 -2.54 23.10
CA SER A 551 19.21 -3.83 22.50
C SER A 551 18.36 -4.67 23.47
N HIS A 552 17.34 -5.33 22.94
CA HIS A 552 16.54 -6.31 23.67
C HIS A 552 17.37 -7.53 24.11
N ASN A 553 18.49 -7.82 23.45
CA ASN A 553 19.42 -8.88 23.81
C ASN A 553 20.86 -8.49 23.41
N PRO A 554 21.68 -8.01 24.36
CA PRO A 554 23.05 -7.56 24.08
C PRO A 554 23.94 -8.66 23.48
N ALA A 555 23.74 -9.92 23.87
CA ALA A 555 24.60 -11.04 23.48
C ALA A 555 24.55 -11.36 21.97
N ILE A 556 23.45 -11.04 21.30
CA ILE A 556 23.27 -11.33 19.86
C ILE A 556 23.60 -10.13 18.96
N VAL A 557 23.84 -8.95 19.52
CA VAL A 557 24.17 -7.72 18.76
C VAL A 557 25.36 -7.90 17.82
N PRO A 558 26.46 -8.60 18.17
CA PRO A 558 27.54 -8.86 17.22
C PRO A 558 27.07 -9.60 15.95
N GLY A 559 26.13 -10.53 16.09
CA GLY A 559 25.52 -11.24 14.97
C GLY A 559 24.60 -10.37 14.13
N GLU A 560 23.80 -9.50 14.77
CA GLU A 560 22.99 -8.49 14.06
C GLU A 560 23.88 -7.52 13.25
N ILE A 561 25.02 -7.10 13.82
CA ILE A 561 26.01 -6.30 13.11
C ILE A 561 26.54 -7.07 11.88
N ALA A 562 26.86 -8.36 12.01
CA ALA A 562 27.34 -9.17 10.89
C ALA A 562 26.30 -9.28 9.76
N LEU A 563 25.02 -9.46 10.11
CA LEU A 563 23.91 -9.45 9.15
C LEU A 563 23.78 -8.09 8.45
N LEU A 564 23.82 -6.99 9.20
CA LEU A 564 23.77 -5.64 8.62
C LEU A 564 25.00 -5.32 7.74
N GLN A 565 26.18 -5.87 8.07
CA GLN A 565 27.36 -5.77 7.22
C GLN A 565 27.15 -6.52 5.90
N SER A 566 26.61 -7.74 5.94
CA SER A 566 26.24 -8.49 4.73
C SER A 566 25.20 -7.74 3.89
N MET A 567 24.18 -7.17 4.55
CA MET A 567 23.18 -6.31 3.92
C MET A 567 23.85 -5.12 3.20
N ALA A 568 24.77 -4.43 3.88
CA ALA A 568 25.49 -3.29 3.31
C ALA A 568 26.35 -3.68 2.11
N GLU A 569 27.05 -4.81 2.16
CA GLU A 569 27.87 -5.33 1.07
C GLU A 569 27.03 -5.64 -0.18
N LYS A 570 25.95 -6.39 -0.01
CA LYS A 570 25.00 -6.70 -1.10
C LYS A 570 24.37 -5.43 -1.67
N MET A 571 23.97 -4.48 -0.81
CA MET A 571 23.43 -3.19 -1.24
C MET A 571 24.43 -2.36 -2.04
N ARG A 572 25.71 -2.31 -1.63
CA ARG A 572 26.80 -1.63 -2.36
C ARG A 572 27.06 -2.29 -3.71
N ALA A 573 27.16 -3.62 -3.75
CA ALA A 573 27.36 -4.37 -4.99
C ALA A 573 26.20 -4.13 -5.97
N GLY A 574 24.95 -4.17 -5.50
CA GLY A 574 23.78 -3.85 -6.32
C GLY A 574 23.78 -2.40 -6.81
N SER A 575 24.17 -1.46 -5.95
CA SER A 575 24.27 -0.03 -6.32
C SER A 575 25.34 0.21 -7.39
N ALA A 576 26.47 -0.51 -7.36
CA ALA A 576 27.50 -0.43 -8.38
C ALA A 576 26.98 -0.90 -9.75
N LEU A 577 26.19 -1.97 -9.79
CA LEU A 577 25.55 -2.45 -11.02
C LEU A 577 24.54 -1.43 -11.56
N LEU A 578 23.70 -0.86 -10.70
CA LEU A 578 22.74 0.17 -11.10
C LEU A 578 23.40 1.47 -11.57
N GLN A 579 24.53 1.86 -10.96
CA GLN A 579 25.35 2.98 -11.43
C GLN A 579 25.92 2.72 -12.83
N ARG A 580 26.27 1.47 -13.17
CA ARG A 580 26.66 1.08 -14.53
C ARG A 580 25.47 1.09 -15.49
N ALA A 581 24.33 0.54 -15.06
CA ALA A 581 23.09 0.52 -15.83
C ALA A 581 22.63 1.94 -16.20
N LEU A 582 22.77 2.89 -15.27
CA LEU A 582 22.40 4.30 -15.45
C LEU A 582 23.07 4.95 -16.67
N ARG A 583 24.28 4.51 -17.07
CA ARG A 583 24.95 5.03 -18.28
C ARG A 583 24.17 4.74 -19.56
N HIS A 584 23.25 3.77 -19.53
CA HIS A 584 22.42 3.38 -20.65
C HIS A 584 20.96 3.88 -20.53
N ALA A 585 20.63 4.58 -19.45
CA ALA A 585 19.29 5.12 -19.22
C ALA A 585 18.90 6.09 -20.37
N PRO A 586 17.75 5.85 -21.04
CA PRO A 586 17.23 6.77 -22.04
C PRO A 586 16.96 8.16 -21.45
N ALA A 587 17.08 9.21 -22.26
CA ALA A 587 16.84 10.59 -21.81
C ALA A 587 15.47 10.77 -21.12
N VAL A 588 14.42 10.14 -21.66
CA VAL A 588 13.06 10.20 -21.12
C VAL A 588 12.90 9.58 -19.72
N SER A 589 13.78 8.65 -19.33
CA SER A 589 13.74 7.95 -18.04
C SER A 589 14.92 8.28 -17.13
N ARG A 590 15.78 9.23 -17.54
CA ARG A 590 17.05 9.52 -16.88
C ARG A 590 16.86 9.99 -15.44
N GLU A 591 15.96 10.94 -15.20
CA GLU A 591 15.70 11.48 -13.85
C GLU A 591 15.20 10.38 -12.89
N GLU A 592 14.30 9.51 -13.37
CA GLU A 592 13.75 8.40 -12.60
C GLU A 592 14.84 7.36 -12.26
N ALA A 593 15.67 6.98 -13.24
CA ALA A 593 16.80 6.08 -13.05
C ALA A 593 17.84 6.65 -12.06
N GLU A 594 18.15 7.95 -12.15
CA GLU A 594 19.04 8.64 -11.20
C GLU A 594 18.48 8.64 -9.78
N SER A 595 17.17 8.85 -9.63
CA SER A 595 16.50 8.80 -8.33
C SER A 595 16.60 7.43 -7.68
N ILE A 596 16.43 6.34 -8.46
CA ILE A 596 16.57 4.96 -7.94
C ILE A 596 18.00 4.71 -7.47
N VAL A 597 19.01 5.14 -8.22
CA VAL A 597 20.43 4.99 -7.82
C VAL A 597 20.74 5.80 -6.56
N ARG A 598 20.21 7.04 -6.44
CA ARG A 598 20.36 7.86 -5.23
C ARG A 598 19.70 7.20 -4.01
N LEU A 599 18.52 6.63 -4.18
CA LEU A 599 17.81 5.92 -3.12
C LEU A 599 18.64 4.77 -2.55
N GLY A 600 19.27 3.96 -3.42
CA GLY A 600 20.18 2.89 -2.98
C GLY A 600 21.36 3.39 -2.14
N LYS A 601 21.97 4.51 -2.55
CA LYS A 601 23.06 5.16 -1.78
C LYS A 601 22.57 5.64 -0.41
N PHE A 602 21.38 6.23 -0.34
CA PHE A 602 20.79 6.68 0.92
C PHE A 602 20.47 5.51 1.87
N ILE A 603 19.93 4.40 1.35
CA ILE A 603 19.69 3.18 2.13
C ILE A 603 21.00 2.64 2.71
N ILE A 604 22.10 2.63 1.92
CA ILE A 604 23.42 2.22 2.42
C ILE A 604 23.85 3.08 3.61
N CYS A 605 23.63 4.40 3.56
CA CYS A 605 23.94 5.27 4.69
C CYS A 605 23.11 4.92 5.94
N CYS A 606 21.80 4.62 5.79
CA CYS A 606 20.96 4.20 6.91
C CYS A 606 21.48 2.91 7.57
N ILE A 607 21.90 1.93 6.75
CA ILE A 607 22.48 0.67 7.24
C ILE A 607 23.79 0.96 7.97
N GLN A 608 24.66 1.81 7.41
CA GLN A 608 25.92 2.18 8.07
C GLN A 608 25.69 2.87 9.40
N THR A 609 24.75 3.80 9.48
CA THR A 609 24.39 4.45 10.74
C THR A 609 23.96 3.42 11.79
N THR A 610 23.08 2.48 11.43
CA THR A 610 22.63 1.44 12.37
C THR A 610 23.78 0.54 12.84
N ILE A 611 24.70 0.15 11.96
CA ILE A 611 25.90 -0.60 12.33
C ILE A 611 26.73 0.17 13.38
N GLN A 612 26.94 1.48 13.17
CA GLN A 612 27.73 2.28 14.11
C GLN A 612 27.00 2.49 15.43
N VAL A 613 25.67 2.67 15.42
CA VAL A 613 24.86 2.75 16.64
C VAL A 613 24.98 1.47 17.47
N LYS A 614 24.84 0.29 16.86
CA LYS A 614 24.98 -0.99 17.56
C LYS A 614 26.41 -1.22 18.09
N ARG A 615 27.44 -0.80 17.35
CA ARG A 615 28.84 -0.85 17.83
C ARG A 615 29.06 0.09 19.01
N TRP A 616 28.54 1.31 18.91
CA TRP A 616 28.64 2.30 19.96
C TRP A 616 27.94 1.84 21.24
N TYR A 617 26.76 1.22 21.10
CA TYR A 617 26.05 0.54 22.18
C TYR A 617 26.93 -0.48 22.91
N LEU A 618 27.59 -1.38 22.18
CA LEU A 618 28.50 -2.37 22.76
C LEU A 618 29.69 -1.73 23.49
N CYS A 619 30.29 -0.68 22.91
CA CYS A 619 31.36 0.07 23.58
C CYS A 619 30.87 0.74 24.86
N ASN A 620 29.65 1.28 24.87
CA ASN A 620 29.08 1.92 26.06
C ASN A 620 28.78 0.91 27.18
N GLN A 621 28.36 -0.30 26.84
CA GLN A 621 28.18 -1.37 27.83
C GLN A 621 29.47 -1.62 28.61
N ILE A 622 30.61 -1.69 27.91
CA ILE A 622 31.94 -1.81 28.54
C ILE A 622 32.27 -0.58 29.39
N LEU A 623 31.93 0.64 28.94
CA LEU A 623 32.23 1.85 29.72
C LEU A 623 31.44 1.96 31.04
N LEU A 624 30.24 1.37 31.10
CA LEU A 624 29.37 1.39 32.27
C LEU A 624 29.59 0.22 33.23
N ASP A 625 30.18 -0.88 32.75
CA ASP A 625 30.58 -2.05 33.52
C ASP A 625 31.98 -2.53 33.04
N PRO A 626 33.06 -1.81 33.43
CA PRO A 626 34.40 -1.90 32.82
C PRO A 626 35.24 -3.13 33.17
#